data_AF-A0A1Y3ATV8-F1
#
_entry.id   AF-A0A1Y3ATV8-F1
#
_cell.length_a   1.000
_cell.length_b   1.000
_cell.length_c   1.000
_cell.angle_alpha   90.00
_cell.angle_beta   90.00
_cell.angle_gamma   90.00
#
_symmetry.space_group_name_H-M   'P 1'
#
loop_
_entity.id
_entity.type
_entity.pdbx_description
1 polymer ?
#
loop_
_entity_poly.entity_id
_entity_poly.type
_entity_poly.pdbx_seq_one_letter_code
_entity_poly.pdbx_strand_id
1 'polypeptide(L)'
;KKISKIIIIIFKQKSLTNEEENKIVELLHDRMTEQRYHTPIESFKLPTHEDKWFEIDVIGHGEQALRDVSEKLGLAFDDWDISYYCSLFKDKLKRNPTSVECFDLAQSNSEHSRHWFFKVTNKTKKIPP
;
A
#
# COMPACT_ATOMS: atom_id res chain seq x y z
N LYS A 1 -15.48 6.45 -22.79
CA LYS A 1 -16.49 5.37 -22.65
C LYS A 1 -15.77 4.12 -22.14
N LYS A 2 -16.06 3.64 -20.92
CA LYS A 2 -15.41 2.46 -20.35
C LYS A 2 -16.10 1.20 -20.89
N ILE A 3 -15.34 0.24 -21.41
CA ILE A 3 -15.84 -1.08 -21.83
C ILE A 3 -15.46 -2.07 -20.74
N SER A 4 -16.37 -2.97 -20.39
CA SER A 4 -16.15 -3.97 -19.35
C SER A 4 -16.78 -5.29 -19.76
N LYS A 5 -16.19 -6.40 -19.32
CA LYS A 5 -16.61 -7.78 -19.66
C LYS A 5 -17.17 -8.44 -18.42
N ILE A 6 -18.29 -9.13 -18.57
CA ILE A 6 -18.93 -9.93 -17.52
C ILE A 6 -19.03 -11.36 -18.05
N ILE A 7 -18.68 -12.35 -17.22
CA ILE A 7 -18.86 -13.76 -17.52
C ILE A 7 -20.00 -14.28 -16.65
N ILE A 8 -21.05 -14.79 -17.30
CA ILE A 8 -22.19 -15.40 -16.61
C ILE A 8 -22.00 -16.91 -16.65
N ILE A 9 -21.91 -17.53 -15.49
CA ILE A 9 -21.76 -18.98 -15.33
C ILE A 9 -23.10 -19.53 -14.86
N ILE A 10 -23.65 -20.48 -15.62
CA ILE A 10 -24.94 -21.10 -15.34
C ILE A 10 -24.72 -22.57 -15.03
N PHE A 11 -25.06 -22.99 -13.80
CA PHE A 11 -25.04 -24.40 -13.41
C PHE A 11 -26.34 -25.08 -13.84
N LYS A 12 -26.24 -26.20 -14.57
CA LYS A 12 -27.41 -26.99 -15.02
C LYS A 12 -27.93 -27.98 -13.97
N GLN A 13 -27.32 -28.06 -12.78
CA GLN A 13 -27.66 -29.03 -11.75
C GLN A 13 -28.83 -28.55 -10.87
N LYS A 14 -29.66 -29.47 -10.40
CA LYS A 14 -30.94 -29.18 -9.71
C LYS A 14 -30.77 -28.40 -8.41
N SER A 15 -29.68 -28.62 -7.68
CA SER A 15 -29.29 -27.86 -6.48
C SER A 15 -27.80 -28.08 -6.23
N LEU A 16 -27.03 -27.01 -6.05
CA LEU A 16 -25.69 -27.05 -5.46
C LEU A 16 -25.80 -26.62 -4.01
N THR A 17 -25.01 -27.21 -3.13
CA THR A 17 -24.80 -26.64 -1.79
C THR A 17 -23.88 -25.42 -1.87
N ASN A 18 -23.97 -24.52 -0.90
CA ASN A 18 -23.12 -23.32 -0.85
C ASN A 18 -21.62 -23.67 -0.82
N GLU A 19 -21.25 -24.78 -0.18
CA GLU A 19 -19.86 -25.24 -0.10
C GLU A 19 -19.32 -25.73 -1.45
N GLU A 20 -20.13 -26.46 -2.21
CA GLU A 20 -19.77 -26.91 -3.55
C GLU A 20 -19.67 -25.74 -4.52
N GLU A 21 -20.61 -24.79 -4.44
CA GLU A 21 -20.57 -23.59 -5.27
C GLU A 21 -19.31 -22.75 -5.00
N ASN A 22 -18.93 -22.56 -3.73
CA ASN A 22 -17.72 -21.83 -3.36
C ASN A 22 -16.45 -22.50 -3.91
N LYS A 23 -16.33 -23.83 -3.79
CA LYS A 23 -15.19 -24.57 -4.35
C LYS A 23 -15.08 -24.41 -5.85
N ILE A 24 -16.21 -24.44 -6.56
CA ILE A 24 -16.21 -24.28 -8.02
C ILE A 24 -15.84 -22.85 -8.39
N VAL A 25 -16.41 -21.85 -7.70
CA VAL A 25 -16.08 -20.45 -7.93
C VAL A 25 -14.58 -20.20 -7.73
N GLU A 26 -13.98 -20.69 -6.65
CA GLU A 26 -12.55 -20.56 -6.38
C GLU A 26 -11.66 -21.10 -7.50
N LEU A 27 -12.12 -22.11 -8.25
CA LEU A 27 -11.39 -22.67 -9.39
C LEU A 27 -11.61 -21.89 -10.70
N LEU A 28 -12.69 -21.12 -10.80
CA LEU A 28 -13.14 -20.50 -12.06
C LEU A 28 -12.77 -19.02 -12.17
N HIS A 29 -12.35 -18.36 -11.09
CA HIS A 29 -11.93 -16.96 -11.14
C HIS A 29 -10.55 -16.76 -10.52
N ASP A 30 -9.86 -15.73 -10.98
CA ASP A 30 -8.65 -15.24 -10.34
C ASP A 30 -9.01 -14.31 -9.16
N ARG A 31 -8.73 -14.75 -7.94
CA ARG A 31 -8.99 -13.99 -6.71
C ARG A 31 -8.30 -12.63 -6.66
N MET A 32 -7.17 -12.45 -7.37
CA MET A 32 -6.43 -11.18 -7.38
C MET A 32 -7.03 -10.14 -8.33
N THR A 33 -7.74 -10.58 -9.39
CA THR A 33 -8.14 -9.69 -10.49
C THR A 33 -9.63 -9.72 -10.83
N GLU A 34 -10.36 -10.74 -10.36
CA GLU A 34 -11.78 -10.95 -10.64
C GLU A 34 -12.58 -11.01 -9.34
N GLN A 35 -13.88 -10.69 -9.43
CA GLN A 35 -14.79 -10.71 -8.27
C GLN A 35 -16.09 -11.39 -8.64
N ARG A 36 -16.55 -12.32 -7.78
CA ARG A 36 -17.87 -12.93 -7.88
C ARG A 36 -18.96 -11.93 -7.51
N TYR A 37 -20.00 -11.88 -8.33
CA TYR A 37 -21.25 -11.19 -8.04
C TYR A 37 -22.40 -12.19 -8.06
N HIS A 38 -23.21 -12.20 -7.00
CA HIS A 38 -24.39 -13.07 -6.93
C HIS A 38 -25.56 -12.56 -7.79
N THR A 39 -25.59 -11.25 -8.03
CA THR A 39 -26.55 -10.60 -8.92
C THR A 39 -25.81 -9.86 -10.03
N PRO A 40 -26.36 -9.80 -11.26
CA PRO A 40 -25.77 -8.99 -12.32
C PRO A 40 -25.63 -7.53 -11.89
N ILE A 41 -24.45 -6.95 -12.09
CA ILE A 41 -24.20 -5.53 -11.81
C ILE A 41 -24.86 -4.63 -12.85
N GLU A 42 -25.50 -3.57 -12.39
CA GLU A 42 -26.18 -2.60 -13.25
C GLU A 42 -25.25 -1.45 -13.68
N SER A 43 -24.13 -1.24 -12.97
CA SER A 43 -23.18 -0.17 -13.23
C SER A 43 -21.75 -0.50 -12.81
N PHE A 44 -20.79 0.08 -13.53
CA PHE A 44 -19.35 0.08 -13.17
C PHE A 44 -18.90 1.39 -12.52
N LYS A 45 -19.85 2.25 -12.11
CA LYS A 45 -19.54 3.47 -11.37
C LYS A 45 -19.05 3.09 -9.97
N LEU A 46 -17.78 3.36 -9.71
CA LEU A 46 -17.24 3.27 -8.37
C LEU A 46 -17.58 4.56 -7.60
N PRO A 47 -17.84 4.48 -6.29
CA PRO A 47 -17.90 5.67 -5.46
C PRO A 47 -16.55 6.39 -5.54
N THR A 48 -16.57 7.70 -5.77
CA THR A 48 -15.38 8.54 -5.66
C THR A 48 -15.04 8.67 -4.18
N HIS A 49 -13.99 7.98 -3.74
CA HIS A 49 -13.38 8.17 -2.44
C HIS A 49 -12.08 8.94 -2.65
N GLU A 50 -11.99 10.13 -2.07
CA GLU A 50 -10.74 10.88 -1.99
C GLU A 50 -10.23 10.75 -0.55
N ASP A 51 -9.22 9.90 -0.36
CA ASP A 51 -8.51 9.83 0.91
C ASP A 51 -7.82 11.16 1.18
N LYS A 52 -8.13 11.77 2.32
CA LYS A 52 -7.51 13.03 2.72
C LYS A 52 -6.07 12.76 3.17
N TRP A 53 -5.15 13.58 2.66
CA TRP A 53 -3.82 13.67 3.24
C TRP A 53 -3.88 14.32 4.63
N PHE A 54 -2.89 14.01 5.47
CA PHE A 54 -2.79 14.54 6.82
C PHE A 54 -1.34 14.88 7.15
N GLU A 55 -1.13 15.73 8.15
CA GLU A 55 0.20 16.05 8.68
C GLU A 55 0.58 15.06 9.79
N ILE A 56 1.87 14.70 9.84
CA ILE A 56 2.45 13.87 10.89
C ILE A 56 3.15 14.78 11.88
N ASP A 57 2.78 14.70 13.17
CA ASP A 57 3.34 15.58 14.20
C ASP A 57 4.74 15.17 14.67
N VAL A 58 5.73 15.34 13.78
CA VAL A 58 7.14 15.07 14.05
C VAL A 58 7.75 16.12 14.98
N ILE A 59 7.27 17.36 14.95
CA ILE A 59 7.79 18.41 15.83
C ILE A 59 7.45 18.09 17.29
N GLY A 60 6.18 17.76 17.57
CA GLY A 60 5.71 17.45 18.92
C GLY A 60 6.13 16.07 19.41
N HIS A 61 5.92 15.03 18.58
CA HIS A 61 6.07 13.62 19.00
C HIS A 61 7.36 12.96 18.47
N GLY A 62 8.16 13.66 17.67
CA GLY A 62 9.47 13.19 17.21
C GLY A 62 9.39 11.93 16.37
N GLU A 63 10.36 11.04 16.59
CA GLU A 63 10.47 9.76 15.87
C GLU A 63 9.24 8.85 16.04
N GLN A 64 8.57 8.92 17.20
CA GLN A 64 7.41 8.07 17.46
C GLN A 64 6.28 8.34 16.44
N ALA A 65 6.07 9.61 16.07
CA ALA A 65 5.07 9.97 15.06
C ALA A 65 5.35 9.30 13.70
N LEU A 66 6.63 9.21 13.33
CA LEU A 66 7.05 8.57 12.08
C LEU A 66 6.93 7.05 12.15
N ARG A 67 7.21 6.44 13.32
CA ARG A 67 7.05 4.99 13.52
C ARG A 67 5.59 4.57 13.40
N ASP A 68 4.70 5.28 14.10
CA ASP A 68 3.26 5.00 14.09
C ASP A 68 2.69 5.12 12.67
N VAL A 69 3.13 6.14 11.92
CA VAL A 69 2.70 6.35 10.55
C VAL A 69 3.30 5.33 9.60
N SER A 70 4.56 4.94 9.80
CA SER A 70 5.21 3.89 9.00
C SER A 70 4.49 2.56 9.13
N GLU A 71 4.11 2.17 10.35
CA GLU A 71 3.33 0.96 10.60
C GLU A 71 1.93 1.05 10.00
N LYS A 72 1.23 2.16 10.24
CA LYS A 72 -0.14 2.38 9.75
C LYS A 72 -0.25 2.37 8.23
N LEU A 73 0.71 2.99 7.53
CA LEU A 73 0.70 3.14 6.07
C LEU A 73 1.56 2.11 5.34
N GLY A 74 2.28 1.25 6.06
CA GLY A 74 3.17 0.25 5.47
C GLY A 74 4.38 0.86 4.74
N LEU A 75 4.98 1.92 5.29
CA LEU A 75 6.09 2.66 4.65
C LEU A 75 7.44 1.93 4.74
N ALA A 76 7.55 0.94 5.62
CA ALA A 76 8.75 0.12 5.83
C ALA A 76 10.02 0.95 6.15
N PHE A 77 9.89 2.10 6.83
CA PHE A 77 11.03 2.84 7.36
C PHE A 77 11.76 2.05 8.42
N ASP A 78 13.08 2.00 8.31
CA ASP A 78 13.95 1.47 9.36
C ASP A 78 14.39 2.55 10.37
N ASP A 79 15.17 2.16 11.37
CA ASP A 79 15.60 3.08 12.43
C ASP A 79 16.43 4.27 11.91
N TRP A 80 17.19 4.08 10.83
CA TRP A 80 17.99 5.15 10.26
C TRP A 80 17.12 6.12 9.48
N ASP A 81 16.19 5.62 8.68
CA ASP A 81 15.17 6.43 7.99
C ASP A 81 14.41 7.30 8.99
N ILE A 82 13.89 6.70 10.06
CA ILE A 82 13.13 7.39 11.11
C ILE A 82 13.97 8.52 11.73
N SER A 83 15.22 8.22 12.11
CA SER A 83 16.13 9.20 12.71
C SER A 83 16.43 10.34 11.73
N TYR A 84 16.71 10.01 10.46
CA TYR A 84 17.09 10.97 9.44
C TYR A 84 15.91 11.89 9.06
N TYR A 85 14.73 11.34 8.81
CA TYR A 85 13.55 12.13 8.48
C TYR A 85 13.08 12.96 9.67
N CYS A 86 13.16 12.44 10.89
CA CYS A 86 12.86 13.21 12.09
C CYS A 86 13.73 14.47 12.16
N SER A 87 15.05 14.32 12.04
CA SER A 87 15.97 15.47 12.02
C SER A 87 15.73 16.40 10.82
N LEU A 88 15.45 15.84 9.63
CA LEU A 88 15.15 16.63 8.44
C LEU A 88 13.94 17.56 8.65
N PHE A 89 12.82 17.02 9.12
CA PHE A 89 11.59 17.79 9.29
C PHE A 89 11.63 18.70 10.52
N LYS A 90 12.23 18.22 11.63
CA LYS A 90 12.31 18.98 12.88
C LYS A 90 13.38 20.07 12.85
N ASP A 91 14.61 19.74 12.44
CA ASP A 91 15.76 20.64 12.59
C ASP A 91 15.98 21.52 11.35
N LYS A 92 15.87 20.94 10.15
CA LYS A 92 16.17 21.65 8.89
C LYS A 92 14.96 22.37 8.32
N LEU A 93 13.84 21.65 8.14
CA LEU A 93 12.64 22.20 7.51
C LEU A 93 11.73 22.93 8.51
N LYS A 94 11.83 22.59 9.80
CA LYS A 94 11.05 23.18 10.91
C LYS A 94 9.54 23.15 10.66
N ARG A 95 9.05 22.06 10.07
CA ARG A 95 7.62 21.81 9.82
C ARG A 95 7.32 20.32 9.87
N ASN A 96 6.05 19.99 10.09
CA ASN A 96 5.58 18.62 10.00
C ASN A 96 5.56 18.14 8.53
N PRO A 97 5.94 16.87 8.25
CA PRO A 97 5.70 16.25 6.96
C PRO A 97 4.22 15.93 6.75
N THR A 98 3.81 15.89 5.49
CA THR A 98 2.51 15.33 5.07
C THR A 98 2.62 13.83 4.80
N SER A 99 1.49 13.13 4.87
CA SER A 99 1.39 11.70 4.54
C SER A 99 1.87 11.41 3.12
N VAL A 100 1.63 12.33 2.18
CA VAL A 100 2.08 12.24 0.79
C VAL A 100 3.60 12.33 0.68
N GLU A 101 4.24 13.25 1.42
CA GLU A 101 5.70 13.36 1.46
C GLU A 101 6.35 12.13 2.08
N CYS A 102 5.76 11.56 3.15
CA CYS A 102 6.24 10.32 3.73
C CYS A 102 6.13 9.13 2.75
N PHE A 103 5.05 9.04 1.98
CA PHE A 103 4.92 8.04 0.92
C PHE A 103 5.98 8.20 -0.17
N ASP A 104 6.23 9.43 -0.62
CA ASP A 104 7.25 9.71 -1.64
C ASP A 104 8.65 9.34 -1.15
N LEU A 105 8.98 9.69 0.10
CA LEU A 105 10.25 9.31 0.73
C LEU A 105 10.41 7.79 0.80
N ALA A 106 9.38 7.06 1.23
CA ALA A 106 9.40 5.60 1.31
C ALA A 106 9.65 4.94 -0.05
N GLN A 107 8.98 5.41 -1.10
CA GLN A 107 9.14 4.84 -2.45
C GLN A 107 10.48 5.21 -3.07
N SER A 108 10.87 6.48 -2.99
CA SER A 108 12.12 6.99 -3.57
C SER A 108 13.37 6.43 -2.88
N ASN A 109 13.29 6.10 -1.59
CA ASN A 109 14.42 5.59 -0.80
C ASN A 109 14.39 4.07 -0.60
N SER A 110 13.37 3.37 -1.11
CA SER A 110 13.36 1.91 -1.10
C SER A 110 14.58 1.29 -1.81
N GLU A 111 14.96 0.07 -1.41
CA GLU A 111 16.04 -0.69 -2.06
C GLU A 111 15.81 -0.77 -3.57
N HIS A 112 14.57 -1.05 -3.98
CA HIS A 112 14.19 -1.21 -5.37
C HIS A 112 14.47 0.05 -6.20
N SER A 113 14.34 1.23 -5.61
CA SER A 113 14.58 2.52 -6.28
C SER A 113 16.05 2.95 -6.24
N ARG A 114 16.76 2.69 -5.14
CA ARG A 114 18.10 3.24 -4.89
C ARG A 114 19.24 2.27 -5.13
N HIS A 115 18.96 0.97 -5.17
CA HIS A 115 19.91 -0.12 -5.34
C HIS A 115 21.11 0.03 -4.40
N TRP A 116 20.84 0.38 -3.13
CA TRP A 116 21.88 0.65 -2.14
C TRP A 116 22.79 -0.58 -1.92
N PHE A 117 22.25 -1.79 -2.07
CA PHE A 117 23.00 -3.04 -2.06
C PHE A 117 24.19 -3.04 -3.05
N PHE A 118 24.00 -2.47 -4.24
CA PHE A 118 25.03 -2.41 -5.29
C PHE A 118 26.01 -1.23 -5.12
N LYS A 119 25.76 -0.34 -4.17
CA LYS A 119 26.62 0.83 -3.87
C LYS A 119 27.56 0.59 -2.69
N VAL A 120 27.51 -0.58 -2.05
CA VAL A 120 28.38 -0.89 -0.92
C VAL A 120 29.82 -1.05 -1.40
N THR A 121 30.69 -0.10 -1.01
CA THR A 121 32.14 -0.25 -1.16
C THR A 121 32.69 -1.14 -0.04
N ASN A 122 33.55 -2.12 -0.37
CA ASN A 122 34.17 -3.14 0.50
C ASN A 122 35.07 -2.61 1.65
N LYS A 123 34.67 -1.58 2.38
CA LYS A 123 35.40 -1.07 3.56
C LYS A 123 34.41 -0.69 4.66
N THR A 124 34.27 -1.59 5.64
CA THR A 124 34.01 -1.36 7.08
C THR A 124 33.47 0.01 7.52
N LYS A 125 32.42 0.52 6.88
CA LYS A 125 31.61 1.63 7.37
C LYS A 125 30.19 1.13 7.49
N LYS A 126 29.62 1.29 8.69
CA LYS A 126 28.20 1.05 8.96
C LYS A 126 27.41 1.63 7.80
N ILE A 127 26.73 0.73 7.11
CA ILE A 127 25.85 1.03 5.99
C ILE A 127 24.74 1.91 6.59
N PRO A 128 24.60 3.19 6.21
CA PRO A 128 23.28 3.77 6.25
C PRO A 128 22.46 3.03 5.16
N PRO A 129 21.26 2.53 5.48
CA PRO A 129 20.38 1.94 4.48
C PRO A 129 20.08 2.93 3.34
#